data_AF-C1MK05-F1
#
_entry.id   AF-C1MK05-F1
#
_cell.length_a   1.000
_cell.length_b   1.000
_cell.length_c   1.000
_cell.angle_alpha   90.00
_cell.angle_beta   90.00
_cell.angle_gamma   90.00
#
_symmetry.space_group_name_H-M   'P 1'
#
loop_
_entity.id
_entity.type
_entity.pdbx_description
1 polymer ?
#
loop_
_entity_poly.entity_id
_entity_poly.type
_entity_poly.pdbx_seq_one_letter_code
_entity_poly.pdbx_strand_id
1 'polypeptide(L)'
;MRQESFFGLEVAPGEPAYYRPDEYCPRVDLTRATLVLTGDAAALDGARILVKARIARGPPFVVASLLPGRLETLALDISFAADVRVSARVVVARDERAAAVTENTRCVVHLTGHVDSSFVLISPKEVRDEDEKSATESFEEDDQGEDASSSESWGSDVDEVLGDDGNVSEGDEAIARTCLIGDDDASVAARLRAKNKGIMTGDWHVPSVEDVSSLFRDGSSSANGSGEVRSGWAYHLQTPGARVHKSVDKMPEFAYTGELQPGLISPRRRVPSRGWSFPPPDYATTGWPTAEFESKLQRVIEIKTPEAIVKMRASCSLARAVMDAVAALVKPGVSTDFLDHVVHVMTISNGAYPSPRNYMGFPKSVCTSVNEVVCHGIPDSRLLRDGDLINIDITVCLDGYHGDLNETYFVGVGDADIENARRGKKLMQCALTCLQDAIAFCRPSARFRDIGGVIAQTACAFDPSYGVVKDFCGHGIGTLFHCAPNVPHYARNKAVGSMRRGMTFTIEPMINERTHRTTHWPDGWTAVTTDGGRSAQYEHTLLITEHGAEVLTARTERSVPFFSKGDDYKP
;
A
#
# COMPACT_ATOMS: atom_id res chain seq x y z
N MET A 1 28.99 -14.62 -24.92
CA MET A 1 28.04 -15.44 -24.15
C MET A 1 28.11 -14.96 -22.73
N ARG A 2 27.00 -14.50 -22.12
CA ARG A 2 27.00 -14.20 -20.69
C ARG A 2 27.09 -15.52 -19.95
N GLN A 3 28.11 -15.70 -19.14
CA GLN A 3 28.27 -16.92 -18.35
C GLN A 3 27.20 -16.89 -17.24
N GLU A 4 26.47 -17.99 -17.08
CA GLU A 4 25.58 -18.17 -15.94
C GLU A 4 26.46 -18.55 -14.75
N SER A 5 26.43 -17.73 -13.71
CA SER A 5 27.30 -17.90 -12.54
C SER A 5 26.44 -18.27 -11.33
N PHE A 6 26.92 -19.26 -10.58
CA PHE A 6 26.27 -19.78 -9.38
C PHE A 6 27.01 -19.26 -8.16
N PHE A 7 26.29 -18.66 -7.20
CA PHE A 7 26.89 -18.12 -5.98
C PHE A 7 26.18 -18.70 -4.75
N GLY A 8 26.90 -19.44 -3.91
CA GLY A 8 26.38 -19.94 -2.63
C GLY A 8 26.75 -19.00 -1.49
N LEU A 9 25.77 -18.51 -0.73
CA LEU A 9 25.96 -17.85 0.56
C LEU A 9 25.72 -18.88 1.67
N GLU A 10 26.76 -19.38 2.32
CA GLU A 10 26.61 -20.15 3.55
C GLU A 10 26.38 -19.16 4.70
N VAL A 11 25.20 -19.24 5.32
CA VAL A 11 24.72 -18.34 6.37
C VAL A 11 24.49 -19.16 7.64
N ALA A 12 25.07 -18.73 8.75
CA ALA A 12 24.75 -19.27 10.06
C ALA A 12 23.77 -18.35 10.80
N PRO A 13 22.93 -18.87 11.72
CA PRO A 13 22.13 -18.06 12.61
C PRO A 13 23.00 -17.03 13.34
N GLY A 14 22.65 -15.74 13.23
CA GLY A 14 23.40 -14.65 13.85
C GLY A 14 24.58 -14.09 13.03
N GLU A 15 25.09 -14.83 12.04
CA GLU A 15 26.25 -14.42 11.24
C GLU A 15 25.87 -14.11 9.78
N PRO A 16 25.86 -12.83 9.36
CA PRO A 16 25.62 -12.48 7.96
C PRO A 16 26.80 -12.88 7.08
N ALA A 17 26.50 -13.53 5.95
CA ALA A 17 27.48 -13.75 4.88
C ALA A 17 27.46 -12.58 3.91
N TYR A 18 28.63 -12.15 3.44
CA TYR A 18 28.77 -11.00 2.54
C TYR A 18 29.45 -11.39 1.23
N TYR A 19 29.04 -10.72 0.17
CA TYR A 19 29.54 -10.95 -1.17
C TYR A 19 29.88 -9.62 -1.86
N ARG A 20 31.06 -9.53 -2.48
CA ARG A 20 31.54 -8.35 -3.23
C ARG A 20 32.15 -8.79 -4.57
N PRO A 21 32.04 -7.99 -5.64
CA PRO A 21 32.88 -8.13 -6.82
C PRO A 21 34.38 -7.98 -6.51
N ASP A 22 35.25 -8.76 -7.17
CA ASP A 22 36.72 -8.60 -7.05
C ASP A 22 37.22 -7.26 -7.61
N GLU A 23 36.52 -6.75 -8.62
CA GLU A 23 36.74 -5.47 -9.28
C GLU A 23 35.38 -4.78 -9.49
N TYR A 24 35.37 -3.48 -9.77
CA TYR A 24 34.14 -2.73 -10.08
C TYR A 24 33.25 -3.50 -11.06
N CYS A 25 32.11 -3.99 -10.58
CA CYS A 25 31.15 -4.70 -11.41
C CYS A 25 30.11 -3.70 -11.92
N PRO A 26 30.11 -3.36 -13.21
CA PRO A 26 29.16 -2.39 -13.75
C PRO A 26 27.72 -2.93 -13.76
N ARG A 27 27.53 -4.25 -13.64
CA ARG A 27 26.22 -4.88 -13.69
C ARG A 27 26.13 -6.24 -13.00
N VAL A 28 25.10 -6.38 -12.17
CA VAL A 28 24.76 -7.62 -11.45
C VAL A 28 23.29 -7.95 -11.72
N ASP A 29 23.01 -9.03 -12.45
CA ASP A 29 21.66 -9.53 -12.72
C ASP A 29 21.38 -10.74 -11.81
N LEU A 30 20.66 -10.57 -10.70
CA LEU A 30 20.19 -11.68 -9.87
C LEU A 30 18.91 -12.28 -10.45
N THR A 31 18.94 -13.55 -10.84
CA THR A 31 17.81 -14.24 -11.46
C THR A 31 17.02 -15.05 -10.44
N ARG A 32 17.68 -15.76 -9.51
CA ARG A 32 17.00 -16.60 -8.52
C ARG A 32 17.71 -16.58 -7.17
N ALA A 33 16.93 -16.81 -6.12
CA ALA A 33 17.40 -17.20 -4.81
C ALA A 33 16.82 -18.57 -4.46
N THR A 34 17.68 -19.56 -4.24
CA THR A 34 17.33 -20.90 -3.79
C THR A 34 17.86 -21.10 -2.38
N LEU A 35 16.97 -21.39 -1.43
CA LEU A 35 17.38 -21.80 -0.10
C LEU A 35 17.68 -23.29 -0.09
N VAL A 36 18.90 -23.66 0.30
CA VAL A 36 19.32 -25.03 0.59
C VAL A 36 19.66 -25.13 2.07
N LEU A 37 18.87 -25.90 2.81
CA LEU A 37 19.15 -26.14 4.22
C LEU A 37 20.19 -27.25 4.38
N THR A 38 21.26 -26.96 5.10
CA THR A 38 22.31 -27.92 5.47
C THR A 38 22.27 -28.14 6.99
N GLY A 39 21.14 -28.67 7.49
CA GLY A 39 20.93 -28.88 8.93
C GLY A 39 19.51 -29.39 9.27
N ASP A 40 19.19 -29.45 10.56
CA ASP A 40 17.86 -29.85 11.04
C ASP A 40 16.83 -28.76 10.72
N ALA A 41 15.91 -29.05 9.79
CA ALA A 41 14.87 -28.11 9.37
C ALA A 41 13.88 -27.77 10.50
N ALA A 42 13.73 -28.64 11.51
CA ALA A 42 12.86 -28.40 12.65
C ALA A 42 13.38 -27.27 13.57
N ALA A 43 14.69 -27.00 13.54
CA ALA A 43 15.33 -25.92 14.31
C ALA A 43 15.00 -24.51 13.78
N LEU A 44 14.47 -24.41 12.56
CA LEU A 44 14.19 -23.13 11.88
C LEU A 44 12.69 -22.90 11.64
N ASP A 45 11.83 -23.68 12.30
CA ASP A 45 10.39 -23.48 12.24
C ASP A 45 10.02 -22.07 12.77
N GLY A 46 9.26 -21.31 11.99
CA GLY A 46 8.94 -19.90 12.28
C GLY A 46 10.04 -18.86 11.97
N ALA A 47 11.23 -19.27 11.50
CA ALA A 47 12.27 -18.34 11.06
C ALA A 47 12.04 -17.86 9.61
N ARG A 48 12.66 -16.74 9.23
CA ARG A 48 12.73 -16.21 7.86
C ARG A 48 14.16 -15.88 7.50
N ILE A 49 14.57 -16.17 6.28
CA ILE A 49 15.90 -15.80 5.77
C ILE A 49 15.74 -14.61 4.83
N LEU A 50 16.23 -13.46 5.27
CA LEU A 50 16.22 -12.23 4.50
C LEU A 50 17.49 -12.13 3.67
N VAL A 51 17.35 -12.04 2.35
CA VAL A 51 18.43 -11.63 1.45
C VAL A 51 18.32 -10.12 1.27
N LYS A 52 19.39 -9.39 1.53
CA LYS A 52 19.48 -7.94 1.42
C LYS A 52 20.55 -7.54 0.41
N ALA A 53 20.28 -6.50 -0.37
CA ALA A 53 21.26 -5.85 -1.21
C ALA A 53 21.56 -4.45 -0.68
N ARG A 54 22.80 -4.00 -0.87
CA ARG A 54 23.25 -2.62 -0.63
C ARG A 54 23.94 -2.15 -1.90
N ILE A 55 23.49 -1.01 -2.43
CA ILE A 55 24.12 -0.37 -3.59
C ILE A 55 25.04 0.74 -3.06
N ALA A 56 26.32 0.68 -3.41
CA ALA A 56 27.35 1.62 -2.95
C ALA A 56 27.31 1.86 -1.42
N ARG A 57 27.39 3.12 -0.96
CA ARG A 57 27.29 3.52 0.46
C ARG A 57 25.84 3.72 0.95
N GLY A 58 24.83 3.24 0.22
CA GLY A 58 23.42 3.39 0.59
C GLY A 58 22.96 2.47 1.73
N PRO A 59 21.74 2.66 2.27
CA PRO A 59 21.16 1.73 3.23
C PRO A 59 20.83 0.37 2.57
N PRO A 60 21.01 -0.76 3.29
CA PRO A 60 20.64 -2.08 2.77
C PRO A 60 19.11 -2.25 2.69
N PHE A 61 18.61 -2.90 1.65
CA PHE A 61 17.19 -3.21 1.44
C PHE A 61 16.98 -4.69 1.16
N VAL A 62 15.80 -5.21 1.50
CA VAL A 62 15.46 -6.63 1.31
C VAL A 62 15.14 -6.89 -0.16
N VAL A 63 15.80 -7.89 -0.74
CA VAL A 63 15.57 -8.36 -2.10
C VAL A 63 14.84 -9.70 -2.14
N ALA A 64 14.92 -10.50 -1.07
CA ALA A 64 14.18 -11.74 -0.91
C ALA A 64 13.87 -12.03 0.56
N SER A 65 12.77 -12.74 0.82
CA SER A 65 12.47 -13.37 2.11
C SER A 65 12.11 -14.82 1.85
N LEU A 66 12.86 -15.76 2.42
CA LEU A 66 12.71 -17.21 2.21
C LEU A 66 12.27 -17.88 3.52
N LEU A 67 11.47 -18.94 3.43
CA LEU A 67 10.97 -19.73 4.56
C LEU A 67 11.79 -21.03 4.71
N PRO A 68 12.42 -21.29 5.86
CA PRO A 68 13.06 -22.56 6.17
C PRO A 68 12.03 -23.71 6.22
N GLY A 69 12.39 -24.90 5.71
CA GLY A 69 11.58 -26.12 5.76
C GLY A 69 11.01 -26.58 4.41
N ARG A 70 11.19 -25.79 3.35
CA ARG A 70 10.90 -26.18 1.97
C ARG A 70 12.08 -25.80 1.07
N LEU A 71 12.37 -26.60 0.05
CA LEU A 71 13.24 -26.17 -1.04
C LEU A 71 12.52 -25.03 -1.78
N GLU A 72 12.76 -23.79 -1.36
CA GLU A 72 12.12 -22.62 -1.93
C GLU A 72 13.06 -21.98 -2.95
N THR A 73 12.55 -21.76 -4.15
CA THR A 73 13.24 -21.00 -5.20
C THR A 73 12.39 -19.77 -5.52
N LEU A 74 12.91 -18.59 -5.18
CA LEU A 74 12.31 -17.31 -5.49
C LEU A 74 12.97 -16.73 -6.75
N ALA A 75 12.16 -16.39 -7.76
CA ALA A 75 12.64 -15.59 -8.88
C ALA A 75 12.88 -14.16 -8.40
N LEU A 76 14.09 -13.64 -8.59
CA LEU A 76 14.45 -12.28 -8.18
C LEU A 76 14.30 -11.30 -9.34
N ASP A 77 14.82 -11.67 -10.52
CA ASP A 77 14.88 -10.83 -11.73
C ASP A 77 15.28 -9.36 -11.47
N ILE A 78 16.26 -9.16 -10.59
CA ILE A 78 16.77 -7.84 -10.18
C ILE A 78 18.08 -7.56 -10.89
N SER A 79 18.17 -6.39 -11.52
CA SER A 79 19.40 -5.91 -12.15
C SER A 79 19.92 -4.68 -11.41
N PHE A 80 21.18 -4.72 -10.99
CA PHE A 80 21.90 -3.58 -10.44
C PHE A 80 22.91 -3.07 -11.46
N ALA A 81 23.03 -1.75 -11.61
CA ALA A 81 23.95 -1.09 -12.54
C ALA A 81 25.04 -0.30 -11.79
N ALA A 82 25.45 -0.80 -10.62
CA ALA A 82 26.39 -0.17 -9.70
C ALA A 82 27.05 -1.23 -8.81
N ASP A 83 28.07 -0.84 -8.05
CA ASP A 83 28.72 -1.72 -7.08
C ASP A 83 27.73 -2.16 -5.99
N VAL A 84 27.49 -3.47 -5.88
CA VAL A 84 26.46 -4.05 -5.00
C VAL A 84 27.06 -5.07 -4.06
N ARG A 85 26.74 -4.91 -2.78
CA ARG A 85 26.96 -5.92 -1.75
C ARG A 85 25.66 -6.66 -1.48
N VAL A 86 25.71 -7.98 -1.52
CA VAL A 86 24.57 -8.83 -1.15
C VAL A 86 24.90 -9.53 0.17
N SER A 87 23.91 -9.61 1.05
CA SER A 87 24.01 -10.32 2.32
C SER A 87 22.76 -11.15 2.56
N ALA A 88 22.88 -12.22 3.33
CA ALA A 88 21.73 -12.99 3.79
C ALA A 88 21.80 -13.16 5.32
N ARG A 89 20.64 -13.05 5.99
CA ARG A 89 20.54 -13.15 7.45
C ARG A 89 19.27 -13.89 7.86
N VAL A 90 19.42 -14.80 8.82
CA VAL A 90 18.29 -15.48 9.49
C VAL A 90 17.65 -14.53 10.51
N VAL A 91 16.32 -14.43 10.49
CA VAL A 91 15.50 -13.62 11.40
C VAL A 91 14.43 -14.52 12.02
N VAL A 92 14.33 -14.56 13.35
CA VAL A 92 13.34 -15.36 14.08
C VAL A 92 12.31 -14.43 14.72
N ALA A 93 11.02 -14.75 14.61
CA ALA A 93 9.94 -14.00 15.27
C ALA A 93 10.03 -14.20 16.80
N ARG A 94 9.92 -13.12 17.58
CA ARG A 94 10.20 -13.12 19.02
C ARG A 94 9.22 -13.92 19.90
N ASP A 95 8.11 -14.44 19.37
CA ASP A 95 7.01 -14.98 20.18
C ASP A 95 6.78 -16.50 20.14
N GLU A 96 7.63 -17.30 19.49
CA GLU A 96 7.55 -18.76 19.60
C GLU A 96 8.94 -19.34 19.94
N ARG A 97 9.05 -19.92 21.14
CA ARG A 97 10.18 -20.68 21.71
C ARG A 97 11.51 -20.52 20.96
N ALA A 98 12.29 -19.51 21.36
CA ALA A 98 13.70 -19.31 21.01
C ALA A 98 14.67 -20.42 21.50
N ALA A 99 14.19 -21.66 21.70
CA ALA A 99 14.93 -22.74 22.36
C ALA A 99 15.44 -23.83 21.40
N ALA A 100 15.40 -23.66 20.07
CA ALA A 100 15.82 -24.70 19.14
C ALA A 100 16.77 -24.27 18.01
N VAL A 101 17.24 -23.02 17.97
CA VAL A 101 18.30 -22.64 17.01
C VAL A 101 19.65 -22.99 17.63
N THR A 102 20.10 -24.23 17.47
CA THR A 102 21.43 -24.65 17.95
C THR A 102 22.53 -24.00 17.12
N GLU A 103 23.69 -23.69 17.73
CA GLU A 103 24.91 -23.19 17.05
C GLU A 103 25.36 -24.03 15.84
N ASN A 104 24.87 -25.27 15.71
CA ASN A 104 25.19 -26.20 14.63
C ASN A 104 24.26 -26.13 13.40
N THR A 105 23.20 -25.32 13.40
CA THR A 105 22.31 -25.21 12.24
C THR A 105 22.94 -24.30 11.19
N ARG A 106 23.34 -24.83 10.04
CA ARG A 106 23.82 -24.02 8.90
C ARG A 106 22.75 -23.98 7.79
N CYS A 107 22.63 -22.85 7.11
CA CYS A 107 21.79 -22.71 5.94
C CYS A 107 22.59 -22.13 4.79
N VAL A 108 22.33 -22.57 3.56
CA VAL A 108 23.00 -22.05 2.36
C VAL A 108 21.96 -21.40 1.48
N VAL A 109 22.04 -20.09 1.27
CA VAL A 109 21.25 -19.38 0.26
C VAL A 109 22.05 -19.35 -1.03
N HIS A 110 21.65 -20.14 -2.01
CA HIS A 110 22.20 -20.04 -3.35
C HIS A 110 21.52 -18.90 -4.10
N LEU A 111 22.29 -17.91 -4.53
CA LEU A 111 21.85 -16.90 -5.48
C LEU A 111 22.38 -17.27 -6.86
N THR A 112 21.51 -17.31 -7.86
CA THR A 112 21.92 -17.51 -9.26
C THR A 112 21.72 -16.20 -10.03
N GLY A 113 22.63 -15.90 -10.94
CA GLY A 113 22.58 -14.67 -11.70
C GLY A 113 23.60 -14.57 -12.83
N HIS A 114 23.48 -13.52 -13.64
CA HIS A 114 24.51 -13.12 -14.57
C HIS A 114 25.30 -11.95 -13.98
N VAL A 115 26.62 -12.07 -14.03
CA VAL A 115 27.54 -11.07 -13.50
C VAL A 115 28.59 -10.78 -14.54
N ASP A 116 28.98 -9.51 -14.64
CA ASP A 116 29.98 -9.08 -15.62
C ASP A 116 31.43 -9.30 -15.12
N SER A 117 31.63 -9.66 -13.84
CA SER A 117 32.95 -9.90 -13.22
C SER A 117 32.93 -11.05 -12.21
N SER A 118 34.12 -11.52 -11.80
CA SER A 118 34.26 -12.44 -10.68
C SER A 118 33.92 -11.75 -9.35
N PHE A 119 33.64 -12.60 -8.39
CA PHE A 119 32.81 -12.29 -7.25
C PHE A 119 33.44 -13.13 -6.11
N VAL A 120 33.70 -12.52 -4.94
CA VAL A 120 34.37 -13.15 -3.79
C VAL A 120 33.57 -12.99 -2.50
N LEU A 121 33.63 -14.06 -1.69
CA LEU A 121 33.12 -14.13 -0.32
C LEU A 121 34.04 -13.32 0.61
N ILE A 122 33.45 -12.39 1.36
CA ILE A 122 34.19 -11.55 2.31
C ILE A 122 33.69 -11.83 3.73
N SER A 123 34.61 -11.88 4.68
CA SER A 123 34.28 -12.12 6.09
C SER A 123 33.65 -10.89 6.75
N PRO A 124 32.81 -11.05 7.80
CA PRO A 124 32.24 -9.92 8.54
C PRO A 124 33.28 -8.95 9.11
N LYS A 125 34.50 -9.45 9.40
CA LYS A 125 35.60 -8.65 9.94
C LYS A 125 36.18 -7.70 8.89
N GLU A 126 36.42 -8.19 7.67
CA GLU A 126 36.89 -7.36 6.56
C GLU A 126 35.88 -6.26 6.18
N VAL A 127 34.58 -6.51 6.35
CA VAL A 127 33.53 -5.49 6.15
C VAL A 127 33.61 -4.37 7.19
N ARG A 128 33.86 -4.70 8.47
CA ARG A 128 33.98 -3.71 9.54
C ARG A 128 35.22 -2.84 9.37
N ASP A 129 36.36 -3.46 9.06
CA ASP A 129 37.63 -2.76 8.86
C ASP A 129 37.58 -1.78 7.67
N GLU A 130 36.78 -2.07 6.63
CA GLU A 130 36.54 -1.15 5.50
C GLU A 130 35.57 -0.01 5.82
N ASP A 131 34.47 -0.30 6.52
CA ASP A 131 33.51 0.74 6.94
C ASP A 131 34.21 1.76 7.86
N GLU A 132 35.13 1.31 8.73
CA GLU A 132 36.00 2.17 9.57
C GLU A 132 37.04 2.96 8.74
N LYS A 133 37.75 2.31 7.80
CA LYS A 133 38.72 3.01 6.94
C LYS A 133 38.08 4.08 6.05
N SER A 134 36.87 3.83 5.54
CA SER A 134 36.16 4.79 4.68
C SER A 134 35.61 6.00 5.45
N ALA A 135 35.38 5.84 6.77
CA ALA A 135 34.98 6.91 7.68
C ALA A 135 36.18 7.80 8.06
N THR A 136 37.39 7.23 8.10
CA THR A 136 38.63 7.99 8.36
C THR A 136 39.17 8.73 7.13
N GLU A 137 38.92 8.24 5.91
CA GLU A 137 39.37 8.90 4.67
C GLU A 137 38.46 10.05 4.18
N SER A 138 37.33 10.32 4.85
CA SER A 138 36.41 11.41 4.49
C SER A 138 36.66 12.74 5.22
N PHE A 139 37.79 12.89 5.91
CA PHE A 139 38.10 14.07 6.74
C PHE A 139 39.53 14.63 6.55
N GLU A 140 40.05 14.63 5.32
CA GLU A 140 41.22 15.45 4.98
C GLU A 140 40.92 16.30 3.74
N GLU A 141 40.24 17.44 3.94
CA GLU A 141 40.44 18.66 3.15
C GLU A 141 39.89 19.87 3.94
N ASP A 142 40.82 20.79 4.25
CA ASP A 142 40.69 22.19 4.70
C ASP A 142 39.79 22.56 5.91
N ASP A 143 40.39 22.79 7.09
CA ASP A 143 40.32 24.12 7.74
C ASP A 143 41.37 24.29 8.87
N GLN A 144 41.91 25.51 9.00
CA GLN A 144 42.79 25.94 10.08
C GLN A 144 41.96 26.54 11.22
N GLY A 145 42.12 26.08 12.47
CA GLY A 145 41.66 26.85 13.64
C GLY A 145 41.34 26.07 14.91
N GLU A 146 42.28 26.14 15.86
CA GLU A 146 42.15 26.19 17.34
C GLU A 146 41.14 25.29 18.10
N ASP A 147 41.71 24.33 18.84
CA ASP A 147 41.40 23.83 20.19
C ASP A 147 39.98 23.97 20.78
N ALA A 148 39.29 22.82 20.98
CA ALA A 148 38.97 22.29 22.32
C ALA A 148 38.29 20.92 22.26
N SER A 149 38.70 20.07 23.21
CA SER A 149 38.44 18.64 23.40
C SER A 149 36.97 18.22 23.68
N SER A 150 36.53 17.11 23.07
CA SER A 150 36.02 15.92 23.78
C SER A 150 35.79 14.76 22.81
N SER A 151 36.55 13.68 22.99
CA SER A 151 36.47 12.43 22.23
C SER A 151 35.30 11.55 22.68
N GLU A 152 34.37 11.22 21.80
CA GLU A 152 33.48 10.07 21.97
C GLU A 152 33.92 8.95 21.02
N SER A 153 34.57 7.96 21.63
CA SER A 153 34.97 6.69 21.03
C SER A 153 33.75 5.80 20.88
N TRP A 154 33.47 5.38 19.64
CA TRP A 154 32.54 4.30 19.36
C TRP A 154 33.27 2.97 19.55
N GLY A 155 33.02 2.32 20.68
CA GLY A 155 33.52 0.98 20.99
C GLY A 155 32.43 0.18 21.70
N SER A 156 32.15 -0.98 21.10
CA SER A 156 31.41 -2.16 21.57
C SER A 156 31.00 -2.25 23.05
N ASP A 157 29.76 -2.70 23.31
CA ASP A 157 29.47 -3.98 24.00
C ASP A 157 27.96 -4.10 24.27
N VAL A 158 27.33 -5.14 23.71
CA VAL A 158 26.08 -5.73 24.21
C VAL A 158 26.31 -7.23 24.31
N ASP A 159 25.83 -7.79 25.43
CA ASP A 159 25.84 -9.18 25.91
C ASP A 159 27.01 -9.45 26.89
N GLU A 160 26.85 -9.76 28.19
CA GLU A 160 25.73 -10.15 29.08
C GLU A 160 26.13 -9.84 30.54
N VAL A 161 25.17 -9.49 31.42
CA VAL A 161 25.07 -10.09 32.77
C VAL A 161 23.58 -10.11 33.19
N LEU A 162 23.11 -11.32 33.49
CA LEU A 162 21.83 -11.63 34.12
C LEU A 162 21.78 -11.18 35.59
N GLY A 163 20.62 -10.70 36.02
CA GLY A 163 20.11 -10.89 37.39
C GLY A 163 19.86 -9.61 38.18
N ASP A 164 18.61 -9.14 38.20
CA ASP A 164 17.89 -8.92 39.45
C ASP A 164 16.38 -9.01 39.21
N ASP A 165 15.71 -9.73 40.10
CA ASP A 165 14.29 -10.04 40.08
C ASP A 165 13.47 -8.79 40.43
N GLY A 166 12.84 -8.18 39.42
CA GLY A 166 12.06 -6.96 39.59
C GLY A 166 10.82 -6.95 38.71
N ASN A 167 9.83 -7.77 39.08
CA ASN A 167 8.40 -7.66 38.78
C ASN A 167 8.05 -6.59 37.70
N VAL A 168 7.93 -7.00 36.44
CA VAL A 168 7.42 -6.13 35.36
C VAL A 168 5.98 -5.79 35.71
N SER A 169 5.78 -4.62 36.32
CA SER A 169 4.47 -4.10 36.65
C SER A 169 3.66 -3.90 35.37
N GLU A 170 2.34 -4.08 35.46
CA GLU A 170 1.28 -3.90 34.44
C GLU A 170 1.29 -2.53 33.68
N GLY A 171 2.32 -1.69 33.83
CA GLY A 171 2.46 -0.37 33.23
C GLY A 171 2.99 -0.36 31.78
N ASP A 172 3.73 -1.36 31.30
CA ASP A 172 4.29 -1.35 29.94
C ASP A 172 3.29 -1.78 28.85
N GLU A 173 2.25 -2.54 29.22
CA GLU A 173 1.10 -2.81 28.33
C GLU A 173 0.15 -1.61 28.20
N ALA A 174 0.25 -0.61 29.09
CA ALA A 174 -0.60 0.57 29.08
C ALA A 174 -0.15 1.64 28.06
N ILE A 175 1.12 1.61 27.62
CA ILE A 175 1.68 2.57 26.63
C ILE A 175 1.27 2.19 25.19
N ALA A 176 0.72 0.99 24.98
CA ALA A 176 0.27 0.52 23.67
C ALA A 176 -1.15 1.00 23.26
N ARG A 177 -1.91 1.65 24.16
CA ARG A 177 -3.36 1.87 23.96
C ARG A 177 -3.79 3.24 23.44
N THR A 178 -2.87 4.18 23.27
CA THR A 178 -3.13 5.51 22.68
C THR A 178 -1.75 6.15 22.54
N CYS A 179 -1.10 6.22 21.39
CA CYS A 179 -1.39 7.28 20.42
C CYS A 179 -0.42 7.13 19.23
N LEU A 180 -0.52 6.12 18.36
CA LEU A 180 0.30 6.09 17.12
C LEU A 180 0.05 7.29 16.18
N ILE A 181 -0.86 8.19 16.55
CA ILE A 181 -1.22 9.46 15.90
C ILE A 181 -0.70 10.69 16.68
N GLY A 182 0.03 10.51 17.79
CA GLY A 182 0.56 11.59 18.63
C GLY A 182 1.86 12.19 18.09
N ASP A 183 2.22 13.38 18.55
CA ASP A 183 3.47 14.06 18.18
C ASP A 183 4.58 13.93 19.25
N ASP A 184 4.29 13.26 20.37
CA ASP A 184 5.29 12.92 21.38
C ASP A 184 6.30 11.88 20.87
N ASP A 185 7.49 11.86 21.46
CA ASP A 185 8.61 11.05 20.96
C ASP A 185 8.33 9.54 21.03
N ALA A 186 7.50 9.08 21.98
CA ALA A 186 7.11 7.68 22.08
C ALA A 186 6.21 7.28 20.89
N SER A 187 5.21 8.11 20.59
CA SER A 187 4.32 7.96 19.43
C SER A 187 5.09 7.99 18.10
N VAL A 188 6.05 8.90 17.96
CA VAL A 188 6.93 8.98 16.79
C VAL A 188 7.76 7.70 16.64
N ALA A 189 8.43 7.26 17.71
CA ALA A 189 9.26 6.05 17.67
C ALA A 189 8.43 4.80 17.36
N ALA A 190 7.21 4.70 17.90
CA ALA A 190 6.31 3.59 17.67
C ALA A 190 5.81 3.54 16.20
N ARG A 191 5.45 4.68 15.60
CA ARG A 191 5.12 4.77 14.16
C ARG A 191 6.28 4.29 13.28
N LEU A 192 7.50 4.75 13.57
CA LEU A 192 8.68 4.36 12.79
C LEU A 192 8.96 2.85 12.91
N ARG A 193 8.79 2.27 14.10
CA ARG A 193 8.90 0.82 14.31
C ARG A 193 7.83 0.04 13.52
N ALA A 194 6.58 0.48 13.58
CA ALA A 194 5.47 -0.14 12.83
C ALA A 194 5.72 -0.10 11.32
N LYS A 195 6.11 1.07 10.79
CA LYS A 195 6.50 1.25 9.39
C LYS A 195 7.60 0.29 8.97
N ASN A 196 8.71 0.27 9.72
CA ASN A 196 9.87 -0.57 9.39
C ASN A 196 9.54 -2.05 9.47
N LYS A 197 8.72 -2.47 10.45
CA LYS A 197 8.22 -3.85 10.52
C LYS A 197 7.41 -4.19 9.26
N GLY A 198 6.42 -3.37 8.91
CA GLY A 198 5.57 -3.59 7.74
C GLY A 198 6.35 -3.67 6.42
N ILE A 199 7.30 -2.76 6.19
CA ILE A 199 8.18 -2.80 5.00
C ILE A 199 8.99 -4.10 4.94
N MET A 200 9.51 -4.57 6.08
CA MET A 200 10.41 -5.73 6.13
C MET A 200 9.68 -7.07 6.06
N THR A 201 8.46 -7.16 6.61
CA THR A 201 7.76 -8.44 6.81
C THR A 201 6.45 -8.57 6.06
N GLY A 202 5.87 -7.45 5.60
CA GLY A 202 4.48 -7.35 5.12
C GLY A 202 3.44 -7.36 6.25
N ASP A 203 3.86 -7.44 7.52
CA ASP A 203 2.98 -7.46 8.68
C ASP A 203 2.81 -6.04 9.25
N TRP A 204 1.84 -5.34 8.68
CA TRP A 204 1.48 -3.96 9.04
C TRP A 204 0.74 -3.90 10.37
N HIS A 205 0.92 -2.82 11.11
CA HIS A 205 0.18 -2.58 12.34
C HIS A 205 -1.31 -2.36 12.03
N VAL A 206 -2.18 -3.12 12.70
CA VAL A 206 -3.64 -2.98 12.62
C VAL A 206 -4.14 -2.55 14.00
N PRO A 207 -4.70 -1.34 14.15
CA PRO A 207 -5.26 -0.90 15.43
C PRO A 207 -6.50 -1.74 15.78
N SER A 208 -6.76 -1.98 17.07
CA SER A 208 -7.96 -2.69 17.48
C SER A 208 -9.22 -1.85 17.22
N VAL A 209 -10.36 -2.50 17.04
CA VAL A 209 -11.63 -1.80 16.80
C VAL A 209 -12.02 -0.97 18.03
N GLU A 210 -11.71 -1.45 19.22
CA GLU A 210 -11.90 -0.75 20.48
C GLU A 210 -11.07 0.54 20.52
N ASP A 211 -9.79 0.48 20.12
CA ASP A 211 -8.89 1.64 20.07
C ASP A 211 -9.44 2.69 19.10
N VAL A 212 -9.80 2.27 17.87
CA VAL A 212 -10.37 3.17 16.86
C VAL A 212 -11.70 3.76 17.33
N SER A 213 -12.55 2.96 17.98
CA SER A 213 -13.85 3.41 18.50
C SER A 213 -13.69 4.41 19.64
N SER A 214 -12.69 4.27 20.49
CA SER A 214 -12.40 5.23 21.57
C SER A 214 -11.98 6.59 21.00
N LEU A 215 -11.06 6.59 20.02
CA LEU A 215 -10.62 7.79 19.30
C LEU A 215 -11.76 8.45 18.53
N PHE A 216 -12.67 7.64 17.98
CA PHE A 216 -13.88 8.13 17.31
C PHE A 216 -14.81 8.87 18.28
N ARG A 217 -14.96 8.36 19.51
CA ARG A 217 -15.79 8.97 20.56
C ARG A 217 -15.19 10.25 21.13
N ASP A 218 -13.88 10.31 21.34
CA ASP A 218 -13.19 11.50 21.86
C ASP A 218 -13.21 12.68 20.87
N GLY A 219 -13.26 12.39 19.57
CA GLY A 219 -13.49 13.40 18.52
C GLY A 219 -14.96 13.83 18.37
N SER A 220 -15.89 13.10 19.00
CA SER A 220 -17.31 13.41 19.03
C SER A 220 -17.73 13.74 20.47
N SER A 221 -17.46 14.95 20.94
CA SER A 221 -17.99 15.41 22.23
C SER A 221 -19.51 15.19 22.30
N SER A 222 -19.89 14.18 23.08
CA SER A 222 -21.20 13.80 23.62
C SER A 222 -22.46 14.16 22.81
N ALA A 223 -23.11 13.14 22.23
CA ALA A 223 -24.56 13.20 22.05
C ALA A 223 -25.24 13.02 23.43
N ASN A 224 -25.58 14.12 24.10
CA ASN A 224 -26.69 14.09 25.04
C ASN A 224 -27.97 13.95 24.21
N GLY A 225 -28.87 13.05 24.62
CA GLY A 225 -30.11 12.67 23.91
C GLY A 225 -31.15 13.80 23.75
N SER A 226 -30.76 14.91 23.14
CA SER A 226 -31.55 16.14 22.99
C SER A 226 -31.59 16.67 21.55
N GLY A 227 -31.01 15.96 20.56
CA GLY A 227 -31.12 16.35 19.15
C GLY A 227 -30.26 17.56 18.75
N GLU A 228 -29.28 17.96 19.56
CA GLU A 228 -28.28 18.95 19.14
C GLU A 228 -27.29 18.34 18.13
N VAL A 229 -27.02 19.08 17.06
CA VAL A 229 -26.06 18.76 16.00
C VAL A 229 -24.69 18.50 16.64
N ARG A 230 -24.08 17.36 16.32
CA ARG A 230 -22.69 17.05 16.71
C ARG A 230 -21.80 18.22 16.29
N SER A 231 -21.23 18.95 17.25
CA SER A 231 -20.50 20.19 16.98
C SER A 231 -19.46 20.01 15.87
N GLY A 232 -19.54 20.82 14.80
CA GLY A 232 -18.59 20.79 13.68
C GLY A 232 -18.91 19.82 12.54
N TRP A 233 -19.98 19.03 12.64
CA TRP A 233 -20.48 18.23 11.50
C TRP A 233 -21.31 19.11 10.57
N ALA A 234 -21.05 19.03 9.26
CA ALA A 234 -21.70 19.88 8.27
C ALA A 234 -21.81 19.15 6.92
N TYR A 235 -22.58 19.68 5.98
CA TYR A 235 -22.53 19.24 4.58
C TYR A 235 -21.35 19.89 3.86
N HIS A 236 -20.77 19.17 2.90
CA HIS A 236 -19.67 19.65 2.06
C HIS A 236 -20.21 20.21 0.75
N LEU A 237 -19.72 21.38 0.36
CA LEU A 237 -19.96 21.97 -0.96
C LEU A 237 -18.64 22.33 -1.60
N GLN A 238 -18.50 22.03 -2.89
CA GLN A 238 -17.34 22.41 -3.66
C GLN A 238 -17.71 22.51 -5.14
N THR A 239 -17.13 23.47 -5.84
CA THR A 239 -17.15 23.42 -7.30
C THR A 239 -16.13 22.37 -7.76
N PRO A 240 -16.46 21.46 -8.70
CA PRO A 240 -15.50 20.48 -9.19
C PRO A 240 -14.16 21.11 -9.60
N GLY A 241 -13.05 20.58 -9.08
CA GLY A 241 -11.70 21.09 -9.34
C GLY A 241 -11.34 22.42 -8.68
N ALA A 242 -12.19 22.98 -7.81
CA ALA A 242 -11.89 24.21 -7.09
C ALA A 242 -11.03 23.96 -5.84
N ARG A 243 -10.16 24.92 -5.51
CA ARG A 243 -9.34 24.88 -4.27
C ARG A 243 -10.12 25.17 -2.99
N VAL A 244 -11.31 25.75 -3.13
CA VAL A 244 -12.10 26.26 -2.01
C VAL A 244 -13.33 25.39 -1.85
N HIS A 245 -13.51 24.86 -0.66
CA HIS A 245 -14.73 24.17 -0.25
C HIS A 245 -15.47 24.98 0.81
N LYS A 246 -16.74 24.66 1.03
CA LYS A 246 -17.61 25.31 2.01
C LYS A 246 -18.33 24.26 2.83
N SER A 247 -18.28 24.42 4.16
CA SER A 247 -19.13 23.68 5.09
C SER A 247 -20.45 24.43 5.28
N VAL A 248 -21.58 23.73 5.19
CA VAL A 248 -22.92 24.31 5.37
C VAL A 248 -23.78 23.44 6.28
N ASP A 249 -24.62 24.06 7.10
CA ASP A 249 -25.46 23.34 8.08
C ASP A 249 -26.74 22.76 7.46
N LYS A 250 -27.13 23.26 6.28
CA LYS A 250 -28.33 22.84 5.56
C LYS A 250 -27.98 21.92 4.41
N MET A 251 -28.75 20.85 4.26
CA MET A 251 -28.60 19.92 3.15
C MET A 251 -28.72 20.68 1.82
N PRO A 252 -27.81 20.48 0.86
CA PRO A 252 -27.89 21.14 -0.43
C PRO A 252 -29.18 20.76 -1.18
N GLU A 253 -29.83 21.75 -1.79
CA GLU A 253 -30.94 21.49 -2.71
C GLU A 253 -30.36 21.00 -4.04
N PHE A 254 -30.65 19.75 -4.39
CA PHE A 254 -30.19 19.12 -5.61
C PHE A 254 -31.19 18.06 -6.08
N ALA A 255 -31.33 17.89 -7.39
CA ALA A 255 -32.14 16.81 -7.97
C ALA A 255 -31.32 15.51 -7.94
N TYR A 256 -31.32 14.84 -6.78
CA TYR A 256 -30.65 13.55 -6.61
C TYR A 256 -31.23 12.50 -7.56
N THR A 257 -30.35 11.66 -8.12
CA THR A 257 -30.72 10.71 -9.18
C THR A 257 -31.28 9.39 -8.66
N GLY A 258 -31.06 9.08 -7.39
CA GLY A 258 -31.56 7.89 -6.69
C GLY A 258 -32.01 8.20 -5.26
N GLU A 259 -32.10 7.17 -4.43
CA GLU A 259 -32.56 7.28 -3.03
C GLU A 259 -31.49 7.81 -2.09
N LEU A 260 -30.22 7.78 -2.50
CA LEU A 260 -29.11 8.24 -1.67
C LEU A 260 -29.15 9.76 -1.49
N GLN A 261 -28.83 10.19 -0.28
CA GLN A 261 -28.70 11.58 0.12
C GLN A 261 -27.36 11.74 0.86
N PRO A 262 -26.71 12.91 0.80
CA PRO A 262 -25.52 13.15 1.59
C PRO A 262 -25.86 13.15 3.08
N GLY A 263 -25.00 12.53 3.87
CA GLY A 263 -24.94 12.69 5.31
C GLY A 263 -24.12 13.92 5.71
N LEU A 264 -24.07 14.18 7.01
CA LEU A 264 -23.16 15.17 7.58
C LEU A 264 -21.74 14.59 7.60
N ILE A 265 -20.74 15.39 7.26
CA ILE A 265 -19.33 15.01 7.33
C ILE A 265 -18.72 15.47 8.66
N SER A 266 -17.95 14.60 9.32
CA SER A 266 -17.17 15.00 10.51
C SER A 266 -16.03 15.95 10.15
N PRO A 267 -15.52 16.76 11.10
CA PRO A 267 -14.34 17.59 10.89
C PRO A 267 -13.15 16.80 10.32
N ARG A 268 -12.31 17.47 9.51
CA ARG A 268 -11.13 16.87 8.90
C ARG A 268 -10.19 16.32 9.99
N ARG A 269 -9.81 15.04 9.86
CA ARG A 269 -8.93 14.36 10.82
C ARG A 269 -7.51 14.94 10.79
N ARG A 270 -6.90 15.08 11.96
CA ARG A 270 -5.54 15.65 12.13
C ARG A 270 -4.48 14.67 11.65
N VAL A 271 -3.39 15.20 11.13
CA VAL A 271 -2.21 14.44 10.72
C VAL A 271 -1.05 14.89 11.63
N PRO A 272 -0.23 13.96 12.16
CA PRO A 272 0.93 14.31 12.99
C PRO A 272 1.88 15.26 12.27
N SER A 273 2.49 16.18 13.00
CA SER A 273 3.48 17.11 12.46
C SER A 273 4.89 16.52 12.40
N ARG A 274 5.18 15.49 13.21
CA ARG A 274 6.50 14.83 13.31
C ARG A 274 6.40 13.32 13.08
N GLY A 275 7.56 12.68 12.90
CA GLY A 275 7.67 11.22 12.76
C GLY A 275 7.44 10.68 11.35
N TRP A 276 7.66 11.53 10.35
CA TRP A 276 7.64 11.19 8.93
C TRP A 276 9.06 10.87 8.46
N SER A 277 9.30 9.69 7.88
CA SER A 277 10.60 9.41 7.23
C SER A 277 10.72 10.06 5.86
N PHE A 278 9.59 10.39 5.25
CA PHE A 278 9.48 11.13 4.01
C PHE A 278 8.36 12.16 4.18
N PRO A 279 8.52 13.41 3.71
CA PRO A 279 7.49 14.41 3.87
C PRO A 279 6.16 13.94 3.26
N PRO A 280 5.01 14.28 3.85
CA PRO A 280 3.72 14.10 3.19
C PRO A 280 3.69 14.74 1.79
N PRO A 281 2.77 14.32 0.89
CA PRO A 281 2.63 14.91 -0.43
C PRO A 281 2.50 16.45 -0.39
N ASP A 282 2.91 17.12 -1.46
CA ASP A 282 2.93 18.60 -1.54
C ASP A 282 1.55 19.24 -1.33
N TYR A 283 0.49 18.53 -1.71
CA TYR A 283 -0.90 18.93 -1.52
C TYR A 283 -1.45 18.65 -0.12
N ALA A 284 -0.72 17.95 0.76
CA ALA A 284 -1.22 17.59 2.10
C ALA A 284 -1.65 18.82 2.91
N THR A 285 -0.94 19.94 2.74
CA THR A 285 -1.24 21.23 3.38
C THR A 285 -2.08 22.14 2.50
N THR A 286 -1.64 22.36 1.24
CA THR A 286 -2.24 23.37 0.34
C THR A 286 -3.55 22.92 -0.29
N GLY A 287 -3.79 21.61 -0.30
CA GLY A 287 -4.83 20.95 -1.06
C GLY A 287 -4.65 21.04 -2.58
N TRP A 288 -3.47 21.41 -3.08
CA TRP A 288 -3.20 21.56 -4.50
C TRP A 288 -1.92 20.82 -4.92
N PRO A 289 -2.00 19.81 -5.81
CA PRO A 289 -0.88 18.98 -6.21
C PRO A 289 -0.06 19.67 -7.30
N THR A 290 0.70 20.69 -6.90
CA THR A 290 1.57 21.46 -7.79
C THR A 290 2.57 20.56 -8.50
N ALA A 291 3.19 19.64 -7.75
CA ALA A 291 4.16 18.68 -8.28
C ALA A 291 3.56 17.80 -9.37
N GLU A 292 2.29 17.42 -9.26
CA GLU A 292 1.62 16.63 -10.31
C GLU A 292 1.37 17.46 -11.56
N PHE A 293 0.78 18.64 -11.42
CA PHE A 293 0.41 19.47 -12.56
C PHE A 293 1.60 19.99 -13.36
N GLU A 294 2.71 20.29 -12.70
CA GLU A 294 3.92 20.81 -13.34
C GLU A 294 4.83 19.70 -13.87
N SER A 295 4.60 18.44 -13.48
CA SER A 295 5.47 17.34 -13.84
C SER A 295 5.34 16.94 -15.31
N LYS A 296 6.49 16.66 -15.92
CA LYS A 296 6.58 16.00 -17.23
C LYS A 296 5.89 14.63 -17.26
N LEU A 297 5.71 14.00 -16.11
CA LEU A 297 5.04 12.70 -15.98
C LEU A 297 3.55 12.75 -16.32
N GLN A 298 2.95 13.95 -16.44
CA GLN A 298 1.60 14.10 -17.02
C GLN A 298 1.55 13.73 -18.52
N ARG A 299 2.70 13.62 -19.18
CA ARG A 299 2.80 13.34 -20.62
C ARG A 299 3.76 12.19 -20.95
N VAL A 300 4.70 11.90 -20.05
CA VAL A 300 5.71 10.86 -20.20
C VAL A 300 5.42 9.74 -19.22
N ILE A 301 5.22 8.53 -19.74
CA ILE A 301 5.02 7.35 -18.91
C ILE A 301 6.37 6.94 -18.30
N GLU A 302 6.45 6.92 -16.99
CA GLU A 302 7.65 6.57 -16.25
C GLU A 302 7.99 5.08 -16.38
N ILE A 303 9.28 4.78 -16.56
CA ILE A 303 9.83 3.44 -16.33
C ILE A 303 10.52 3.48 -14.96
N LYS A 304 9.99 2.75 -13.99
CA LYS A 304 10.52 2.75 -12.62
C LYS A 304 11.86 2.04 -12.55
N THR A 305 12.75 2.59 -11.73
CA THR A 305 13.98 1.92 -11.32
C THR A 305 13.66 0.77 -10.34
N PRO A 306 14.58 -0.17 -10.12
CA PRO A 306 14.40 -1.23 -9.12
C PRO A 306 14.03 -0.70 -7.73
N GLU A 307 14.63 0.40 -7.29
CA GLU A 307 14.38 1.02 -5.98
C GLU A 307 12.96 1.61 -5.91
N ALA A 308 12.52 2.25 -6.99
CA ALA A 308 11.15 2.77 -7.10
C ALA A 308 10.13 1.63 -7.08
N ILE A 309 10.44 0.49 -7.71
CA ILE A 309 9.58 -0.71 -7.68
C ILE A 309 9.45 -1.28 -6.26
N VAL A 310 10.55 -1.33 -5.48
CA VAL A 310 10.49 -1.77 -4.07
C VAL A 310 9.57 -0.86 -3.25
N LYS A 311 9.65 0.46 -3.43
CA LYS A 311 8.78 1.41 -2.75
C LYS A 311 7.32 1.32 -3.18
N MET A 312 7.07 1.07 -4.48
CA MET A 312 5.72 0.77 -4.98
C MET A 312 5.14 -0.48 -4.31
N ARG A 313 5.90 -1.58 -4.24
CA ARG A 313 5.46 -2.82 -3.58
C ARG A 313 5.13 -2.59 -2.11
N ALA A 314 5.97 -1.85 -1.38
CA ALA A 314 5.70 -1.53 0.02
C ALA A 314 4.42 -0.70 0.19
N SER A 315 4.24 0.35 -0.63
CA SER A 315 3.06 1.21 -0.58
C SER A 315 1.78 0.45 -0.92
N CYS A 316 1.82 -0.39 -1.97
CA CYS A 316 0.69 -1.24 -2.37
C CYS A 316 0.37 -2.33 -1.34
N SER A 317 1.39 -2.90 -0.70
CA SER A 317 1.21 -3.86 0.39
C SER A 317 0.51 -3.24 1.59
N LEU A 318 0.89 -2.01 1.98
CA LEU A 318 0.17 -1.28 3.03
C LEU A 318 -1.27 -0.96 2.61
N ALA A 319 -1.48 -0.47 1.39
CA ALA A 319 -2.83 -0.17 0.88
C ALA A 319 -3.75 -1.41 0.96
N ARG A 320 -3.25 -2.59 0.55
CA ARG A 320 -3.95 -3.87 0.72
C ARG A 320 -4.26 -4.18 2.17
N ALA A 321 -3.29 -4.04 3.08
CA ALA A 321 -3.53 -4.30 4.49
C ALA A 321 -4.62 -3.39 5.08
N VAL A 322 -4.65 -2.11 4.67
CA VAL A 322 -5.71 -1.16 5.07
C VAL A 322 -7.07 -1.61 4.52
N MET A 323 -7.12 -2.06 3.26
CA MET A 323 -8.35 -2.61 2.67
C MET A 323 -8.84 -3.86 3.43
N ASP A 324 -7.93 -4.78 3.80
CA ASP A 324 -8.29 -5.99 4.55
C ASP A 324 -8.96 -5.65 5.88
N ALA A 325 -8.39 -4.69 6.63
CA ALA A 325 -8.91 -4.29 7.92
C ALA A 325 -10.29 -3.60 7.80
N VAL A 326 -10.45 -2.72 6.82
CA VAL A 326 -11.68 -1.92 6.67
C VAL A 326 -12.82 -2.76 6.10
N ALA A 327 -12.54 -3.65 5.14
CA ALA A 327 -13.52 -4.57 4.57
C ALA A 327 -14.15 -5.47 5.64
N ALA A 328 -13.38 -5.90 6.64
CA ALA A 328 -13.89 -6.73 7.74
C ALA A 328 -14.92 -6.02 8.64
N LEU A 329 -15.02 -4.69 8.54
CA LEU A 329 -15.96 -3.88 9.30
C LEU A 329 -17.23 -3.52 8.52
N VAL A 330 -17.33 -3.90 7.24
CA VAL A 330 -18.49 -3.63 6.41
C VAL A 330 -19.68 -4.49 6.86
N LYS A 331 -20.67 -3.85 7.48
CA LYS A 331 -21.92 -4.47 7.92
C LYS A 331 -23.03 -3.42 8.10
N PRO A 332 -24.31 -3.83 8.12
CA PRO A 332 -25.41 -2.93 8.41
C PRO A 332 -25.20 -2.15 9.72
N GLY A 333 -25.54 -0.86 9.73
CA GLY A 333 -25.44 0.02 10.89
C GLY A 333 -24.08 0.68 11.09
N VAL A 334 -23.05 0.35 10.30
CA VAL A 334 -21.76 1.05 10.32
C VAL A 334 -21.82 2.30 9.43
N SER A 335 -21.33 3.44 9.90
CA SER A 335 -21.23 4.66 9.09
C SER A 335 -20.00 4.66 8.19
N THR A 336 -20.09 5.27 7.01
CA THR A 336 -18.91 5.46 6.14
C THR A 336 -17.83 6.34 6.80
N ASP A 337 -18.20 7.35 7.60
CA ASP A 337 -17.23 8.15 8.39
C ASP A 337 -16.43 7.31 9.41
N PHE A 338 -17.00 6.22 9.91
CA PHE A 338 -16.28 5.30 10.81
C PHE A 338 -15.24 4.48 10.04
N LEU A 339 -15.60 4.00 8.83
CA LEU A 339 -14.64 3.32 7.95
C LEU A 339 -13.49 4.25 7.57
N ASP A 340 -13.77 5.52 7.26
CA ASP A 340 -12.74 6.56 7.06
C ASP A 340 -11.83 6.74 8.28
N HIS A 341 -12.38 6.70 9.50
CA HIS A 341 -11.57 6.79 10.72
C HIS A 341 -10.57 5.64 10.78
N VAL A 342 -11.01 4.41 10.53
CA VAL A 342 -10.15 3.22 10.54
C VAL A 342 -9.03 3.36 9.50
N VAL A 343 -9.37 3.73 8.25
CA VAL A 343 -8.38 3.99 7.19
C VAL A 343 -7.36 5.02 7.65
N HIS A 344 -7.84 6.14 8.19
CA HIS A 344 -6.99 7.23 8.64
C HIS A 344 -6.00 6.79 9.71
N VAL A 345 -6.48 6.18 10.80
CA VAL A 345 -5.64 5.75 11.92
C VAL A 345 -4.64 4.68 11.49
N MET A 346 -5.09 3.68 10.73
CA MET A 346 -4.21 2.61 10.26
C MET A 346 -3.13 3.14 9.31
N THR A 347 -3.45 4.06 8.42
CA THR A 347 -2.48 4.64 7.48
C THR A 347 -1.41 5.45 8.24
N ILE A 348 -1.82 6.34 9.14
CA ILE A 348 -0.90 7.18 9.93
C ILE A 348 -0.03 6.33 10.87
N SER A 349 -0.62 5.35 11.56
CA SER A 349 0.11 4.49 12.50
C SER A 349 1.22 3.67 11.85
N ASN A 350 1.11 3.41 10.55
CA ASN A 350 2.13 2.76 9.73
C ASN A 350 3.07 3.74 9.01
N GLY A 351 3.07 5.02 9.39
CA GLY A 351 4.00 6.03 8.86
C GLY A 351 3.71 6.46 7.42
N ALA A 352 2.49 6.25 6.93
CA ALA A 352 2.05 6.67 5.60
C ALA A 352 1.00 7.78 5.68
N TYR A 353 0.82 8.50 4.58
CA TYR A 353 -0.20 9.54 4.44
C TYR A 353 -1.40 9.00 3.64
N PRO A 354 -2.66 9.21 4.07
CA PRO A 354 -3.82 8.83 3.26
C PRO A 354 -3.96 9.78 2.07
N SER A 355 -3.59 9.33 0.87
CA SER A 355 -3.41 10.18 -0.31
C SER A 355 -4.63 11.01 -0.70
N PRO A 356 -5.89 10.53 -0.58
CA PRO A 356 -7.07 11.34 -0.89
C PRO A 356 -7.21 12.55 0.04
N ARG A 357 -6.67 12.50 1.26
CA ARG A 357 -6.85 13.55 2.25
C ARG A 357 -6.30 14.87 1.74
N ASN A 358 -7.18 15.86 1.63
CA ASN A 358 -6.91 17.21 1.13
C ASN A 358 -6.51 17.26 -0.36
N TYR A 359 -6.44 16.16 -1.10
CA TYR A 359 -6.14 16.21 -2.54
C TYR A 359 -7.23 17.00 -3.27
N MET A 360 -6.86 18.11 -3.94
CA MET A 360 -7.80 19.10 -4.49
C MET A 360 -8.88 19.58 -3.50
N GLY A 361 -8.61 19.53 -2.20
CA GLY A 361 -9.57 19.87 -1.14
C GLY A 361 -10.52 18.74 -0.71
N PHE A 362 -10.35 17.50 -1.16
CA PHE A 362 -11.15 16.35 -0.71
C PHE A 362 -11.09 16.21 0.82
N PRO A 363 -12.23 16.07 1.52
CA PRO A 363 -12.28 16.28 2.97
C PRO A 363 -11.89 15.06 3.82
N LYS A 364 -11.78 13.87 3.22
CA LYS A 364 -11.65 12.57 3.92
C LYS A 364 -10.41 11.80 3.47
N SER A 365 -10.13 10.67 4.12
CA SER A 365 -8.92 9.85 3.92
C SER A 365 -9.13 8.71 2.93
N VAL A 366 -10.38 8.44 2.55
CA VAL A 366 -10.83 7.34 1.69
C VAL A 366 -12.08 7.79 0.92
N CYS A 367 -12.37 7.20 -0.23
CA CYS A 367 -13.70 7.32 -0.85
C CYS A 367 -14.58 6.12 -0.47
N THR A 368 -15.86 6.37 -0.22
CA THR A 368 -16.87 5.33 0.03
C THR A 368 -18.08 5.54 -0.87
N SER A 369 -18.19 4.74 -1.92
CA SER A 369 -19.18 4.91 -2.99
C SER A 369 -20.28 3.87 -2.85
N VAL A 370 -21.45 4.29 -2.38
CA VAL A 370 -22.59 3.40 -2.09
C VAL A 370 -23.59 3.42 -3.25
N ASN A 371 -24.05 2.24 -3.67
CA ASN A 371 -25.13 2.03 -4.64
C ASN A 371 -24.96 2.81 -5.95
N GLU A 372 -25.72 3.88 -6.19
CA GLU A 372 -25.66 4.69 -7.42
C GLU A 372 -24.44 5.61 -7.52
N VAL A 373 -23.65 5.72 -6.45
CA VAL A 373 -22.36 6.42 -6.46
C VAL A 373 -21.35 5.58 -7.25
N VAL A 374 -20.85 6.17 -8.33
CA VAL A 374 -19.88 5.59 -9.24
C VAL A 374 -18.48 5.59 -8.64
N CYS A 375 -18.04 6.76 -8.14
CA CYS A 375 -16.74 6.93 -7.49
C CYS A 375 -16.74 8.22 -6.65
N HIS A 376 -15.67 8.41 -5.87
CA HIS A 376 -15.41 9.61 -5.06
C HIS A 376 -16.50 10.00 -4.05
N GLY A 377 -17.32 9.05 -3.60
CA GLY A 377 -18.26 9.31 -2.51
C GLY A 377 -17.53 9.73 -1.24
N ILE A 378 -17.96 10.84 -0.64
CA ILE A 378 -17.34 11.37 0.59
C ILE A 378 -17.89 10.61 1.82
N PRO A 379 -17.03 9.99 2.65
CA PRO A 379 -17.44 9.41 3.93
C PRO A 379 -18.20 10.39 4.83
N ASP A 380 -19.36 9.97 5.34
CA ASP A 380 -20.30 10.81 6.07
C ASP A 380 -21.07 10.02 7.17
N SER A 381 -22.07 10.66 7.77
CA SER A 381 -22.90 10.09 8.84
C SER A 381 -23.83 8.96 8.42
N ARG A 382 -23.93 8.62 7.12
CA ARG A 382 -24.86 7.61 6.61
C ARG A 382 -24.47 6.24 7.13
N LEU A 383 -25.44 5.53 7.72
CA LEU A 383 -25.29 4.13 8.08
C LEU A 383 -25.53 3.22 6.87
N LEU A 384 -24.68 2.22 6.71
CA LEU A 384 -24.86 1.16 5.73
C LEU A 384 -26.11 0.34 6.04
N ARG A 385 -26.82 -0.08 5.00
CA ARG A 385 -28.06 -0.86 5.06
C ARG A 385 -27.84 -2.24 4.47
N ASP A 386 -28.60 -3.22 4.95
CA ASP A 386 -28.65 -4.54 4.34
C ASP A 386 -29.04 -4.41 2.86
N GLY A 387 -28.29 -5.06 1.96
CA GLY A 387 -28.49 -5.00 0.52
C GLY A 387 -27.75 -3.86 -0.21
N ASP A 388 -27.07 -2.96 0.51
CA ASP A 388 -26.21 -1.96 -0.11
C ASP A 388 -25.02 -2.61 -0.84
N LEU A 389 -24.59 -1.99 -1.94
CA LEU A 389 -23.24 -2.14 -2.47
C LEU A 389 -22.39 -0.98 -1.96
N ILE A 390 -21.19 -1.24 -1.46
CA ILE A 390 -20.22 -0.21 -1.10
C ILE A 390 -18.87 -0.50 -1.75
N ASN A 391 -18.41 0.40 -2.60
CA ASN A 391 -17.00 0.47 -2.99
C ASN A 391 -16.22 1.30 -1.97
N ILE A 392 -15.04 0.81 -1.59
CA ILE A 392 -14.08 1.51 -0.74
C ILE A 392 -12.81 1.67 -1.55
N ASP A 393 -12.31 2.89 -1.64
CA ASP A 393 -11.18 3.26 -2.50
C ASP A 393 -10.03 3.86 -1.68
N ILE A 394 -8.93 3.11 -1.59
CA ILE A 394 -7.82 3.32 -0.68
C ILE A 394 -6.56 3.61 -1.45
N THR A 395 -6.02 4.79 -1.20
CA THR A 395 -4.66 5.13 -1.58
C THR A 395 -3.83 5.57 -0.37
N VAL A 396 -2.63 5.01 -0.22
CA VAL A 396 -1.65 5.45 0.78
C VAL A 396 -0.39 5.99 0.11
N CYS A 397 0.26 6.97 0.72
CA CYS A 397 1.57 7.48 0.31
C CYS A 397 2.60 7.09 1.38
N LEU A 398 3.47 6.13 1.04
CA LEU A 398 4.52 5.61 1.93
C LEU A 398 5.89 5.88 1.30
N ASP A 399 6.79 6.50 2.07
CA ASP A 399 8.15 6.84 1.63
C ASP A 399 8.21 7.56 0.25
N GLY A 400 7.19 8.38 -0.02
CA GLY A 400 7.03 9.19 -1.22
C GLY A 400 6.39 8.50 -2.41
N TYR A 401 5.81 7.31 -2.25
CA TYR A 401 5.15 6.55 -3.32
C TYR A 401 3.70 6.23 -2.96
N HIS A 402 2.82 6.36 -3.93
CA HIS A 402 1.40 6.07 -3.80
C HIS A 402 1.12 4.61 -4.18
N GLY A 403 0.29 3.92 -3.39
CA GLY A 403 -0.26 2.60 -3.73
C GLY A 403 -1.78 2.64 -3.63
N ASP A 404 -2.46 2.15 -4.67
CA ASP A 404 -3.88 2.39 -4.89
C ASP A 404 -4.66 1.13 -5.25
N LEU A 405 -5.82 0.95 -4.61
CA LEU A 405 -6.77 -0.12 -4.89
C LEU A 405 -8.16 0.24 -4.36
N ASN A 406 -9.17 -0.37 -4.99
CA ASN A 406 -10.54 -0.31 -4.52
C ASN A 406 -11.26 -1.65 -4.75
N GLU A 407 -12.26 -1.91 -3.90
CA GLU A 407 -13.05 -3.13 -3.96
C GLU A 407 -14.51 -2.82 -3.59
N THR A 408 -15.46 -3.42 -4.32
CA THR A 408 -16.89 -3.37 -3.99
C THR A 408 -17.26 -4.55 -3.09
N TYR A 409 -18.00 -4.26 -2.00
CA TYR A 409 -18.52 -5.22 -1.05
C TYR A 409 -20.05 -5.15 -0.96
N PHE A 410 -20.66 -6.32 -0.74
CA PHE A 410 -22.09 -6.44 -0.46
C PHE A 410 -22.33 -6.31 1.04
N VAL A 411 -23.25 -5.43 1.45
CA VAL A 411 -23.54 -5.19 2.87
C VAL A 411 -24.63 -6.14 3.35
N GLY A 412 -24.31 -6.98 4.34
CA GLY A 412 -25.27 -7.91 4.92
C GLY A 412 -25.58 -9.10 4.00
N VAL A 413 -26.84 -9.54 4.00
CA VAL A 413 -27.32 -10.73 3.24
C VAL A 413 -28.35 -10.36 2.18
N GLY A 414 -29.01 -9.21 2.29
CA GLY A 414 -29.99 -8.73 1.31
C GLY A 414 -31.37 -9.37 1.45
N ASP A 415 -31.78 -9.71 2.67
CA ASP A 415 -33.03 -10.44 2.94
C ASP A 415 -34.27 -9.58 2.63
N ALA A 416 -34.12 -8.25 2.69
CA ALA A 416 -35.22 -7.32 2.42
C ALA A 416 -35.62 -7.27 0.93
N ASP A 417 -34.68 -7.55 0.02
CA ASP A 417 -34.94 -7.57 -1.43
C ASP A 417 -33.95 -8.51 -2.14
N ILE A 418 -34.35 -9.78 -2.20
CA ILE A 418 -33.53 -10.86 -2.76
C ILE A 418 -33.19 -10.62 -4.24
N GLU A 419 -34.12 -10.06 -5.03
CA GLU A 419 -33.86 -9.83 -6.45
C GLU A 419 -32.91 -8.65 -6.66
N ASN A 420 -33.05 -7.57 -5.87
CA ASN A 420 -32.06 -6.50 -5.87
C ASN A 420 -30.69 -7.00 -5.41
N ALA A 421 -30.63 -7.84 -4.38
CA ALA A 421 -29.39 -8.47 -3.92
C ALA A 421 -28.72 -9.29 -5.04
N ARG A 422 -29.48 -10.14 -5.72
CA ARG A 422 -29.02 -10.94 -6.87
C ARG A 422 -28.47 -10.06 -8.00
N ARG A 423 -29.21 -9.01 -8.39
CA ARG A 423 -28.75 -8.05 -9.42
C ARG A 423 -27.46 -7.34 -9.00
N GLY A 424 -27.30 -7.02 -7.71
CA GLY A 424 -26.12 -6.35 -7.18
C GLY A 424 -24.89 -7.26 -7.21
N LYS A 425 -25.04 -8.50 -6.76
CA LYS A 425 -23.97 -9.52 -6.84
C LYS A 425 -23.57 -9.82 -8.28
N LYS A 426 -24.53 -9.87 -9.23
CA LYS A 426 -24.23 -9.99 -10.67
C LYS A 426 -23.40 -8.80 -11.17
N LEU A 427 -23.73 -7.58 -10.77
CA LEU A 427 -22.97 -6.37 -11.14
C LEU A 427 -21.55 -6.40 -10.58
N MET A 428 -21.39 -6.75 -9.31
CA MET A 428 -20.08 -6.92 -8.67
C MET A 428 -19.22 -7.95 -9.42
N GLN A 429 -19.78 -9.13 -9.73
CA GLN A 429 -19.07 -10.16 -10.47
C GLN A 429 -18.63 -9.65 -11.86
N CYS A 430 -19.51 -8.94 -12.56
CA CYS A 430 -19.18 -8.35 -13.86
C CYS A 430 -18.00 -7.38 -13.76
N ALA A 431 -18.03 -6.44 -12.81
CA ALA A 431 -16.95 -5.47 -12.62
C ALA A 431 -15.62 -6.15 -12.25
N LEU A 432 -15.66 -7.15 -11.39
CA LEU A 432 -14.49 -7.94 -11.00
C LEU A 432 -13.90 -8.69 -12.22
N THR A 433 -14.73 -9.38 -12.99
CA THR A 433 -14.27 -10.10 -14.19
C THR A 433 -13.75 -9.14 -15.27
N CYS A 434 -14.36 -7.95 -15.40
CA CYS A 434 -13.83 -6.90 -16.29
C CYS A 434 -12.40 -6.49 -15.91
N LEU A 435 -12.13 -6.29 -14.61
CA LEU A 435 -10.78 -5.99 -14.11
C LEU A 435 -9.82 -7.16 -14.39
N GLN A 436 -10.22 -8.39 -14.04
CA GLN A 436 -9.38 -9.58 -14.20
C GLN A 436 -8.99 -9.81 -15.66
N ASP A 437 -9.95 -9.74 -16.59
CA ASP A 437 -9.70 -9.91 -18.03
C ASP A 437 -8.78 -8.80 -18.57
N ALA A 438 -8.95 -7.56 -18.09
CA ALA A 438 -8.11 -6.43 -18.46
C ALA A 438 -6.66 -6.60 -17.95
N ILE A 439 -6.47 -7.12 -16.72
CA ILE A 439 -5.14 -7.44 -16.17
C ILE A 439 -4.51 -8.57 -16.98
N ALA A 440 -5.25 -9.62 -17.30
CA ALA A 440 -4.74 -10.76 -18.09
C ALA A 440 -4.28 -10.35 -19.50
N PHE A 441 -4.83 -9.26 -20.05
CA PHE A 441 -4.39 -8.68 -21.32
C PHE A 441 -3.04 -7.94 -21.21
N CYS A 442 -2.65 -7.48 -20.01
CA CYS A 442 -1.50 -6.61 -19.81
C CYS A 442 -0.17 -7.35 -19.99
N ARG A 443 0.66 -6.85 -20.91
CA ARG A 443 2.01 -7.37 -21.21
C ARG A 443 2.81 -6.34 -22.00
N PRO A 444 4.15 -6.45 -22.07
CA PRO A 444 4.96 -5.58 -22.92
C PRO A 444 4.43 -5.47 -24.35
N SER A 445 4.47 -4.27 -24.91
CA SER A 445 3.96 -3.89 -26.25
C SER A 445 2.45 -3.86 -26.42
N ALA A 446 1.65 -4.36 -25.47
CA ALA A 446 0.20 -4.16 -25.50
C ALA A 446 -0.14 -2.66 -25.37
N ARG A 447 -1.20 -2.19 -26.04
CA ARG A 447 -1.55 -0.76 -26.08
C ARG A 447 -2.59 -0.46 -25.00
N PHE A 448 -2.42 0.66 -24.29
CA PHE A 448 -3.37 1.05 -23.23
C PHE A 448 -4.81 1.17 -23.73
N ARG A 449 -5.00 1.69 -24.95
CA ARG A 449 -6.34 1.83 -25.55
C ARG A 449 -7.11 0.53 -25.75
N ASP A 450 -6.42 -0.61 -25.80
CA ASP A 450 -7.06 -1.90 -26.05
C ASP A 450 -7.72 -2.46 -24.76
N ILE A 451 -7.31 -2.01 -23.57
CA ILE A 451 -7.93 -2.38 -22.27
C ILE A 451 -9.43 -2.10 -22.28
N GLY A 452 -9.85 -0.91 -22.71
CA GLY A 452 -11.26 -0.57 -22.74
C GLY A 452 -12.09 -1.40 -23.73
N GLY A 453 -11.45 -2.01 -24.73
CA GLY A 453 -12.09 -2.99 -25.61
C GLY A 453 -12.41 -4.29 -24.90
N VAL A 454 -11.46 -4.79 -24.09
CA VAL A 454 -11.62 -6.00 -23.27
C VAL A 454 -12.75 -5.80 -22.26
N ILE A 455 -12.70 -4.73 -21.48
CA ILE A 455 -13.70 -4.41 -20.45
C ILE A 455 -15.10 -4.29 -21.06
N ALA A 456 -15.26 -3.55 -22.17
CA ALA A 456 -16.56 -3.39 -22.80
C ALA A 456 -17.13 -4.71 -23.34
N GLN A 457 -16.28 -5.60 -23.84
CA GLN A 457 -16.69 -6.93 -24.30
C GLN A 457 -17.15 -7.80 -23.13
N THR A 458 -16.37 -7.85 -22.04
CA THR A 458 -16.72 -8.60 -20.83
C THR A 458 -18.02 -8.10 -20.23
N ALA A 459 -18.19 -6.79 -20.05
CA ALA A 459 -19.41 -6.21 -19.49
C ALA A 459 -20.65 -6.54 -20.33
N CYS A 460 -20.55 -6.42 -21.66
CA CYS A 460 -21.64 -6.74 -22.59
C CYS A 460 -22.01 -8.24 -22.56
N ALA A 461 -21.03 -9.13 -22.35
CA ALA A 461 -21.28 -10.56 -22.23
C ALA A 461 -22.04 -10.95 -20.95
N PHE A 462 -21.82 -10.23 -19.85
CA PHE A 462 -22.58 -10.39 -18.60
C PHE A 462 -24.01 -9.87 -18.73
N ASP A 463 -24.13 -8.64 -19.24
CA ASP A 463 -25.41 -7.99 -19.48
C ASP A 463 -25.25 -6.88 -20.52
N PRO A 464 -25.93 -6.95 -21.68
CA PRO A 464 -25.83 -5.90 -22.70
C PRO A 464 -26.41 -4.56 -22.24
N SER A 465 -27.14 -4.52 -21.12
CA SER A 465 -27.62 -3.29 -20.51
C SER A 465 -26.57 -2.57 -19.66
N TYR A 466 -25.49 -3.23 -19.24
CA TYR A 466 -24.48 -2.61 -18.38
C TYR A 466 -23.70 -1.50 -19.10
N GLY A 467 -23.51 -0.39 -18.38
CA GLY A 467 -22.82 0.79 -18.88
C GLY A 467 -21.39 0.87 -18.34
N VAL A 468 -20.40 0.95 -19.23
CA VAL A 468 -19.01 1.24 -18.85
C VAL A 468 -18.79 2.74 -18.79
N VAL A 469 -18.49 3.27 -17.61
CA VAL A 469 -18.28 4.71 -17.37
C VAL A 469 -17.16 5.27 -18.24
N LYS A 470 -17.34 6.52 -18.71
CA LYS A 470 -16.41 7.19 -19.64
C LYS A 470 -15.72 8.42 -19.08
N ASP A 471 -16.23 8.95 -17.98
CA ASP A 471 -15.79 10.23 -17.42
C ASP A 471 -14.53 10.07 -16.54
N PHE A 472 -14.21 8.83 -16.14
CA PHE A 472 -13.08 8.47 -15.29
C PHE A 472 -12.26 7.33 -15.93
N CYS A 473 -10.99 7.23 -15.57
CA CYS A 473 -10.04 6.29 -16.18
C CYS A 473 -8.94 5.92 -15.20
N GLY A 474 -8.33 4.75 -15.40
CA GLY A 474 -7.08 4.40 -14.73
C GLY A 474 -5.96 5.39 -15.04
N HIS A 475 -4.91 5.38 -14.23
CA HIS A 475 -3.84 6.36 -14.29
C HIS A 475 -2.47 5.74 -14.02
N GLY A 476 -1.42 6.41 -14.48
CA GLY A 476 -0.08 6.18 -13.98
C GLY A 476 0.01 6.57 -12.50
N ILE A 477 0.81 5.82 -11.76
CA ILE A 477 0.96 6.01 -10.31
C ILE A 477 2.41 5.77 -9.89
N GLY A 478 2.89 6.52 -8.90
CA GLY A 478 4.27 6.45 -8.43
C GLY A 478 4.54 7.47 -7.34
N THR A 479 5.50 8.36 -7.60
CA THR A 479 5.74 9.54 -6.76
C THR A 479 4.68 10.62 -6.91
N LEU A 480 3.86 10.51 -7.96
CA LEU A 480 2.65 11.29 -8.17
C LEU A 480 1.45 10.38 -7.91
N PHE A 481 0.37 10.94 -7.37
CA PHE A 481 -0.89 10.21 -7.17
C PHE A 481 -1.48 9.87 -8.54
N HIS A 482 -1.65 10.86 -9.43
CA HIS A 482 -2.15 10.67 -10.79
C HIS A 482 -1.18 11.22 -11.85
N CYS A 483 -0.77 10.37 -12.80
CA CYS A 483 0.06 10.77 -13.93
C CYS A 483 -0.20 9.90 -15.19
N ALA A 484 0.60 10.07 -16.25
CA ALA A 484 0.47 9.26 -17.45
C ALA A 484 0.88 7.79 -17.18
N PRO A 485 0.19 6.80 -17.77
CA PRO A 485 -0.83 6.95 -18.81
C PRO A 485 -2.24 7.14 -18.25
N ASN A 486 -3.12 7.82 -19.00
CA ASN A 486 -4.56 7.67 -18.80
C ASN A 486 -5.01 6.37 -19.46
N VAL A 487 -5.80 5.56 -18.74
CA VAL A 487 -6.24 4.22 -19.15
C VAL A 487 -7.77 4.14 -19.15
N PRO A 488 -8.44 4.57 -20.23
CA PRO A 488 -9.90 4.55 -20.31
C PRO A 488 -10.45 3.13 -20.40
N HIS A 489 -11.55 2.89 -19.69
CA HIS A 489 -12.18 1.57 -19.59
C HIS A 489 -13.18 1.25 -20.71
N TYR A 490 -13.51 2.22 -21.56
CA TYR A 490 -14.48 2.04 -22.65
C TYR A 490 -13.82 1.73 -24.00
N ALA A 491 -14.53 1.00 -24.86
CA ALA A 491 -14.05 0.61 -26.18
C ALA A 491 -13.84 1.81 -27.12
N ARG A 492 -12.91 1.67 -28.07
CA ARG A 492 -12.58 2.68 -29.11
C ARG A 492 -12.15 4.04 -28.53
N ASN A 493 -11.59 4.05 -27.33
CA ASN A 493 -10.92 5.22 -26.78
C ASN A 493 -9.62 5.54 -27.56
N LYS A 494 -9.01 6.70 -27.27
CA LYS A 494 -7.83 7.21 -27.97
C LYS A 494 -6.59 7.26 -27.07
N ALA A 495 -6.52 6.41 -26.04
CA ALA A 495 -5.37 6.41 -25.14
C ALA A 495 -4.06 6.17 -25.90
N VAL A 496 -3.02 6.86 -25.44
CA VAL A 496 -1.71 6.90 -26.09
C VAL A 496 -0.74 6.00 -25.34
N GLY A 497 0.15 5.36 -26.10
CA GLY A 497 1.27 4.57 -25.55
C GLY A 497 1.04 3.07 -25.56
N SER A 498 2.13 2.37 -25.27
CA SER A 498 2.17 0.92 -25.08
C SER A 498 2.90 0.58 -23.79
N MET A 499 2.53 -0.56 -23.22
CA MET A 499 3.09 -1.07 -21.98
C MET A 499 4.54 -1.48 -22.17
N ARG A 500 5.40 -1.14 -21.20
CA ARG A 500 6.80 -1.53 -21.15
C ARG A 500 7.15 -1.98 -19.74
N ARG A 501 8.10 -2.90 -19.62
CA ARG A 501 8.63 -3.36 -18.34
C ARG A 501 8.99 -2.18 -17.44
N GLY A 502 8.60 -2.22 -16.17
CA GLY A 502 8.85 -1.20 -15.16
C GLY A 502 7.80 -0.09 -15.09
N MET A 503 6.80 -0.07 -15.97
CA MET A 503 5.66 0.85 -15.84
C MET A 503 4.73 0.40 -14.72
N THR A 504 4.21 1.36 -13.95
CA THR A 504 3.11 1.13 -13.02
C THR A 504 1.94 2.04 -13.31
N PHE A 505 0.73 1.48 -13.25
CA PHE A 505 -0.52 2.17 -13.52
C PHE A 505 -1.70 1.38 -12.92
N THR A 506 -2.85 2.01 -12.81
CA THR A 506 -4.10 1.43 -12.32
C THR A 506 -5.00 0.99 -13.48
N ILE A 507 -5.78 -0.06 -13.23
CA ILE A 507 -6.97 -0.39 -14.01
C ILE A 507 -8.13 -0.43 -13.01
N GLU A 508 -9.17 0.37 -13.24
CA GLU A 508 -10.20 0.67 -12.23
C GLU A 508 -11.63 0.76 -12.83
N PRO A 509 -12.10 -0.26 -13.59
CA PRO A 509 -13.37 -0.18 -14.32
C PRO A 509 -14.57 0.05 -13.39
N MET A 510 -15.33 1.11 -13.67
CA MET A 510 -16.64 1.37 -13.08
C MET A 510 -17.73 0.87 -14.05
N ILE A 511 -18.55 -0.08 -13.58
CA ILE A 511 -19.63 -0.69 -14.33
C ILE A 511 -20.97 -0.33 -13.68
N ASN A 512 -21.87 0.26 -14.47
CA ASN A 512 -23.20 0.67 -14.03
C ASN A 512 -24.25 -0.32 -14.51
N GLU A 513 -25.34 -0.52 -13.77
CA GLU A 513 -26.44 -1.43 -14.16
C GLU A 513 -27.09 -1.08 -15.50
N ARG A 514 -26.98 0.18 -15.95
CA ARG A 514 -27.71 0.68 -17.13
C ARG A 514 -26.88 1.71 -17.91
N THR A 515 -26.94 2.97 -17.51
CA THR A 515 -26.31 4.05 -18.27
C THR A 515 -24.82 4.20 -17.96
N HIS A 516 -24.02 4.57 -18.95
CA HIS A 516 -22.62 4.97 -18.72
C HIS A 516 -22.46 6.41 -18.22
N ARG A 517 -23.54 7.20 -18.22
CA ARG A 517 -23.49 8.64 -17.94
C ARG A 517 -23.48 8.91 -16.45
N THR A 518 -22.60 9.81 -16.03
CA THR A 518 -22.49 10.27 -14.66
C THR A 518 -22.91 11.73 -14.52
N THR A 519 -23.21 12.15 -13.30
CA THR A 519 -23.33 13.55 -12.88
C THR A 519 -22.71 13.72 -11.50
N HIS A 520 -22.30 14.94 -11.15
CA HIS A 520 -21.71 15.23 -9.84
C HIS A 520 -22.75 15.82 -8.90
N TRP A 521 -22.64 15.49 -7.61
CA TRP A 521 -23.34 16.19 -6.54
C TRP A 521 -22.76 17.61 -6.33
N PRO A 522 -23.48 18.48 -5.60
CA PRO A 522 -23.00 19.83 -5.26
C PRO A 522 -21.74 19.87 -4.37
N ASP A 523 -21.34 18.73 -3.81
CA ASP A 523 -20.10 18.57 -3.06
C ASP A 523 -18.85 18.61 -3.94
N GLY A 524 -19.01 18.56 -5.28
CA GLY A 524 -17.94 18.67 -6.25
C GLY A 524 -17.13 17.39 -6.48
N TRP A 525 -17.47 16.29 -5.79
CA TRP A 525 -16.73 15.03 -5.77
C TRP A 525 -17.59 13.82 -6.11
N THR A 526 -18.72 13.64 -5.41
CA THR A 526 -19.54 12.43 -5.51
C THR A 526 -20.12 12.32 -6.91
N ALA A 527 -19.58 11.38 -7.70
CA ALA A 527 -20.08 11.09 -9.03
C ALA A 527 -21.14 9.99 -8.93
N VAL A 528 -22.33 10.24 -9.49
CA VAL A 528 -23.47 9.30 -9.45
C VAL A 528 -23.96 8.97 -10.84
N THR A 529 -24.60 7.81 -10.99
CA THR A 529 -25.29 7.45 -12.23
C THR A 529 -26.45 8.41 -12.50
N THR A 530 -26.67 8.77 -13.77
CA THR A 530 -27.75 9.71 -14.13
C THR A 530 -29.17 9.12 -14.01
N ASP A 531 -29.29 7.81 -13.82
CA ASP A 531 -30.56 7.09 -13.76
C ASP A 531 -30.79 6.37 -12.42
N GLY A 532 -29.97 6.66 -11.40
CA GLY A 532 -30.05 6.06 -10.07
C GLY A 532 -29.79 4.54 -10.03
N GLY A 533 -29.31 3.95 -11.14
CA GLY A 533 -28.87 2.55 -11.15
C GLY A 533 -27.57 2.37 -10.36
N ARG A 534 -27.34 1.18 -9.80
CA ARG A 534 -26.13 0.92 -9.02
C ARG A 534 -24.88 0.89 -9.89
N SER A 535 -23.74 1.14 -9.27
CA SER A 535 -22.40 0.99 -9.84
C SER A 535 -21.57 0.03 -9.00
N ALA A 536 -20.61 -0.63 -9.63
CA ALA A 536 -19.57 -1.39 -8.97
C ALA A 536 -18.22 -1.12 -9.62
N GLN A 537 -17.18 -1.07 -8.80
CA GLN A 537 -15.81 -0.82 -9.20
C GLN A 537 -14.84 -1.74 -8.46
N TYR A 538 -13.79 -2.16 -9.15
CA TYR A 538 -12.62 -2.81 -8.59
C TYR A 538 -11.38 -2.20 -9.22
N GLU A 539 -10.31 -2.15 -8.45
CA GLU A 539 -9.05 -1.58 -8.92
C GLU A 539 -7.84 -2.31 -8.39
N HIS A 540 -6.81 -2.37 -9.23
CA HIS A 540 -5.47 -2.72 -8.81
C HIS A 540 -4.40 -1.80 -9.42
N THR A 541 -3.38 -1.51 -8.61
CA THR A 541 -2.09 -1.01 -9.10
C THR A 541 -1.29 -2.18 -9.68
N LEU A 542 -0.84 -2.03 -10.93
CA LEU A 542 -0.10 -3.04 -11.69
C LEU A 542 1.33 -2.61 -11.93
N LEU A 543 2.25 -3.57 -12.02
CA LEU A 543 3.61 -3.41 -12.53
C LEU A 543 3.79 -4.27 -13.79
N ILE A 544 4.17 -3.67 -14.91
CA ILE A 544 4.50 -4.46 -16.11
C ILE A 544 5.85 -5.13 -15.94
N THR A 545 5.86 -6.46 -16.05
CA THR A 545 7.05 -7.30 -15.99
C THR A 545 7.46 -7.72 -17.41
N GLU A 546 8.43 -8.63 -17.52
CA GLU A 546 8.83 -9.20 -18.81
C GLU A 546 7.75 -10.10 -19.42
N HIS A 547 6.95 -10.75 -18.58
CA HIS A 547 6.01 -11.80 -18.99
C HIS A 547 4.53 -11.41 -18.86
N GLY A 548 4.21 -10.25 -18.29
CA GLY A 548 2.84 -9.81 -18.10
C GLY A 548 2.73 -8.61 -17.16
N ALA A 549 1.75 -8.65 -16.26
CA ALA A 549 1.58 -7.71 -15.17
C ALA A 549 1.66 -8.43 -13.81
N GLU A 550 2.42 -7.85 -12.88
CA GLU A 550 2.36 -8.18 -11.46
C GLU A 550 1.30 -7.28 -10.81
N VAL A 551 0.38 -7.88 -10.05
CA VAL A 551 -0.65 -7.14 -9.31
C VAL A 551 -0.08 -6.75 -7.95
N LEU A 552 0.35 -5.50 -7.79
CA LEU A 552 1.05 -5.05 -6.57
C LEU A 552 0.13 -4.99 -5.36
N THR A 553 -1.16 -4.77 -5.59
CA THR A 553 -2.23 -4.70 -4.59
C THR A 553 -3.04 -5.99 -4.50
N ALA A 554 -2.43 -7.12 -4.87
CA ALA A 554 -3.10 -8.42 -4.88
C ALA A 554 -3.69 -8.77 -3.51
N ARG A 555 -4.81 -9.49 -3.54
CA ARG A 555 -5.47 -10.03 -2.36
C ARG A 555 -4.58 -11.04 -1.63
N THR A 556 -4.74 -11.12 -0.31
CA THR A 556 -4.00 -12.04 0.56
C THR A 556 -4.96 -13.02 1.24
N GLU A 557 -4.44 -13.95 2.04
CA GLU A 557 -5.24 -14.85 2.87
C GLU A 557 -6.12 -14.10 3.89
N ARG A 558 -5.77 -12.85 4.24
CA ARG A 558 -6.54 -12.00 5.15
C ARG A 558 -7.75 -11.33 4.46
N SER A 559 -7.84 -11.39 3.13
CA SER A 559 -8.84 -10.64 2.38
C SER A 559 -10.24 -11.26 2.46
N VAL A 560 -11.19 -10.44 2.91
CA VAL A 560 -12.61 -10.81 3.07
C VAL A 560 -13.21 -11.23 1.72
N PRO A 561 -13.80 -12.42 1.59
CA PRO A 561 -14.43 -12.87 0.34
C PRO A 561 -15.52 -11.89 -0.15
N PHE A 562 -15.60 -11.67 -1.47
CA PHE A 562 -16.63 -10.81 -2.06
C PHE A 562 -18.03 -11.41 -2.00
N PHE A 563 -18.11 -12.74 -2.05
CA PHE A 563 -19.35 -13.51 -2.10
C PHE A 563 -19.38 -14.54 -0.97
N SER A 564 -20.59 -14.83 -0.49
CA SER A 564 -20.79 -15.82 0.58
C SER A 564 -20.70 -17.24 0.04
N LYS A 565 -20.35 -18.20 0.90
CA LYS A 565 -20.39 -19.63 0.53
C LYS A 565 -21.82 -20.01 0.13
N GLY A 566 -21.99 -20.43 -1.13
CA GLY A 566 -23.29 -20.80 -1.70
C GLY A 566 -23.86 -19.78 -2.70
N ASP A 567 -23.24 -18.61 -2.85
CA ASP A 567 -23.52 -17.74 -3.99
C ASP A 567 -23.05 -18.44 -5.29
N ASP A 568 -23.85 -18.35 -6.37
CA ASP A 568 -23.52 -18.93 -7.70
C ASP A 568 -22.33 -18.24 -8.40
N TYR A 569 -21.71 -17.26 -7.73
CA TYR A 569 -20.63 -16.43 -8.22
C TYR A 569 -19.28 -16.99 -7.75
N LYS A 570 -18.34 -17.20 -8.68
CA LYS A 570 -16.98 -17.69 -8.38
C LYS A 570 -15.96 -16.58 -8.66
N PRO A 571 -14.97 -16.39 -7.78
CA PRO A 571 -13.91 -15.40 -7.96
C PRO A 571 -13.02 -15.69 -9.17
#